data_AF-A0A192H5C1-F1
#
_entry.id   AF-A0A192H5C1-F1
#
_cell.length_a   1.000
_cell.length_b   1.000
_cell.length_c   1.000
_cell.angle_alpha   90.00
_cell.angle_beta   90.00
_cell.angle_gamma   90.00
#
_symmetry.space_group_name_H-M   'P 1'
#
loop_
_entity.id
_entity.type
_entity.pdbx_description
1 polymer ?
#
loop_
_entity_poly.entity_id
_entity_poly.type
_entity_poly.pdbx_seq_one_letter_code
_entity_poly.pdbx_strand_id
1 'polypeptide(L)'
;MLRLAMALFALVLLVLAYYLHRHLTRTFLMHDLTQDKQLHDFVKRYRNYFGIVGGLTLISLLIPNLTLWVVLLILGCLLAAIFALSLANHL
;
A
#
# COMPACT_ATOMS: atom_id res chain seq x y z
N MET A 1 2.48 23.63 0.27
CA MET A 1 1.43 22.79 0.88
C MET A 1 1.22 21.47 0.13
N LEU A 2 0.96 21.48 -1.18
CA LEU A 2 0.66 20.25 -1.94
C LEU A 2 1.77 19.16 -1.91
N ARG A 3 3.06 19.56 -2.00
CA ARG A 3 4.20 18.63 -1.86
C ARG A 3 4.25 17.93 -0.51
N LEU A 4 3.91 18.64 0.56
CA LEU A 4 3.90 18.09 1.91
C LEU A 4 2.77 17.08 2.09
N ALA A 5 1.59 17.36 1.51
CA ALA A 5 0.47 16.41 1.48
C ALA A 5 0.83 15.13 0.71
N MET A 6 1.45 15.26 -0.47
CA MET A 6 1.91 14.11 -1.26
C MET A 6 3.00 13.30 -0.54
N ALA A 7 3.91 13.97 0.17
CA ALA A 7 4.91 13.29 0.99
C ALA A 7 4.28 12.49 2.14
N LEU A 8 3.32 13.08 2.86
CA LEU A 8 2.57 12.38 3.91
C LEU A 8 1.80 11.19 3.34
N PHE A 9 1.13 11.37 2.21
CA PHE A 9 0.41 10.29 1.53
C PHE A 9 1.33 9.14 1.13
N ALA A 10 2.48 9.45 0.53
CA ALA A 10 3.48 8.45 0.17
C ALA A 10 4.01 7.71 1.41
N LEU A 11 4.23 8.43 2.51
CA LEU A 11 4.68 7.86 3.77
C LEU A 11 3.63 6.91 4.36
N VAL A 12 2.34 7.25 4.30
CA VAL A 12 1.26 6.34 4.72
C VAL A 12 1.26 5.05 3.91
N LEU A 13 1.39 5.14 2.58
CA LEU A 13 1.46 3.95 1.71
C LEU A 13 2.68 3.06 2.06
N LEU A 14 3.83 3.67 2.32
CA LEU A 14 5.04 2.94 2.70
C LEU A 14 4.95 2.34 4.11
N VAL A 15 4.30 3.02 5.05
CA VAL A 15 4.02 2.47 6.39
C VAL A 15 3.09 1.27 6.27
N LEU A 16 2.04 1.33 5.43
CA LEU A 16 1.21 0.18 5.12
C LEU A 16 2.02 -0.97 4.52
N ALA A 17 2.85 -0.69 3.51
CA ALA A 17 3.71 -1.70 2.90
C ALA A 17 4.64 -2.35 3.94
N TYR A 18 5.25 -1.55 4.82
CA TYR A 18 6.10 -2.05 5.89
C TYR A 18 5.31 -2.89 6.91
N TYR A 19 4.11 -2.46 7.28
CA TYR A 19 3.23 -3.20 8.17
C TYR A 19 2.87 -4.57 7.58
N LEU A 20 2.41 -4.62 6.32
CA LEU A 20 2.13 -5.87 5.62
C LEU A 20 3.40 -6.74 5.53
N HIS A 21 4.56 -6.15 5.26
CA HIS A 21 5.83 -6.88 5.22
C HIS A 21 6.15 -7.57 6.54
N ARG A 22 6.03 -6.85 7.66
CA ARG A 22 6.30 -7.36 9.00
C ARG A 22 5.34 -8.49 9.39
N HIS A 23 4.11 -8.41 8.94
CA HIS A 23 3.09 -9.41 9.24
C HIS A 23 3.10 -10.62 8.31
N LEU A 24 3.88 -10.65 7.23
CA LEU A 24 4.02 -11.86 6.41
C LEU A 24 4.63 -13.05 7.17
N THR A 25 5.45 -12.79 8.18
CA THR A 25 6.11 -13.81 9.01
C THR A 25 5.55 -13.90 10.42
N ARG A 26 4.42 -13.23 10.69
CA ARG A 26 3.74 -13.19 11.99
C ARG A 26 2.23 -13.38 11.79
N THR A 27 1.49 -13.51 12.88
CA THR A 27 0.03 -13.47 12.81
C THR A 27 -0.44 -12.12 12.28
N PHE A 28 -1.39 -12.16 11.33
CA PHE A 28 -2.03 -10.99 10.76
C PHE A 28 -3.52 -11.06 11.05
N LEU A 29 -4.04 -10.07 11.77
CA LEU A 29 -5.46 -10.04 12.18
C LEU A 29 -5.92 -11.36 12.82
N MET A 30 -5.11 -11.89 13.74
CA MET A 30 -5.33 -13.17 14.43
C MET A 30 -5.31 -14.43 13.55
N HIS A 31 -5.05 -14.30 12.24
CA HIS A 31 -4.84 -15.43 11.33
C HIS A 31 -3.35 -15.73 11.14
N ASP A 32 -3.01 -17.01 11.13
CA ASP A 32 -1.67 -17.47 10.84
C ASP A 32 -1.48 -17.60 9.31
N LEU A 33 -0.89 -16.58 8.70
CA LEU A 33 -0.61 -16.52 7.26
C LEU A 33 0.26 -17.69 6.78
N THR A 34 1.01 -18.32 7.68
CA THR A 34 1.87 -19.46 7.35
C THR A 34 1.07 -20.71 6.99
N GLN A 35 -0.18 -20.82 7.45
CA GLN A 35 -1.08 -21.93 7.13
C GLN A 35 -1.98 -21.63 5.92
N ASP A 36 -2.31 -20.36 5.70
CA ASP A 36 -3.10 -19.93 4.55
C ASP A 36 -2.23 -19.31 3.45
N LYS A 37 -1.84 -20.16 2.49
CA LYS A 37 -1.02 -19.77 1.34
C LYS A 37 -1.72 -18.72 0.45
N GLN A 38 -3.06 -18.73 0.36
CA GLN A 38 -3.80 -17.74 -0.43
C GLN A 38 -3.73 -16.36 0.22
N LEU A 39 -3.96 -16.29 1.54
CA LEU A 39 -3.86 -15.05 2.30
C LEU A 39 -2.42 -14.52 2.34
N HIS A 40 -1.42 -15.41 2.44
CA HIS A 40 -0.01 -15.02 2.38
C HIS A 40 0.36 -14.37 1.04
N ASP A 41 0.01 -15.00 -0.08
CA ASP A 41 0.30 -14.46 -1.40
C ASP A 41 -0.53 -13.20 -1.71
N PHE A 42 -1.74 -13.08 -1.12
CA PHE A 42 -2.51 -11.85 -1.12
C PHE A 42 -1.76 -10.72 -0.41
N VAL A 43 -1.42 -10.87 0.88
CA VAL A 43 -0.71 -9.84 1.65
C VAL A 43 0.63 -9.49 1.01
N LYS A 44 1.36 -10.47 0.44
CA LYS A 44 2.64 -10.26 -0.24
C LYS A 44 2.49 -9.41 -1.51
N ARG A 45 1.43 -9.62 -2.29
CA ARG A 45 1.14 -8.82 -3.49
C ARG A 45 0.81 -7.37 -3.12
N TYR A 46 -0.10 -7.17 -2.17
CA TYR A 46 -0.50 -5.82 -1.75
C TYR A 46 0.62 -5.05 -1.09
N ARG A 47 1.47 -5.71 -0.29
CA ARG A 47 2.73 -5.14 0.20
C ARG A 47 3.55 -4.53 -0.93
N ASN A 48 3.79 -5.31 -2.00
CA ASN A 48 4.56 -4.84 -3.14
C ASN A 48 3.88 -3.67 -3.84
N TYR A 49 2.56 -3.74 -4.05
CA TYR A 49 1.82 -2.64 -4.69
C TYR A 49 1.89 -1.35 -3.88
N PHE A 50 1.65 -1.40 -2.56
CA PHE A 50 1.78 -0.23 -1.69
C PHE A 50 3.21 0.32 -1.67
N GLY A 51 4.22 -0.56 -1.66
CA GLY A 51 5.63 -0.17 -1.71
C GLY A 51 5.99 0.54 -3.02
N ILE A 52 5.57 -0.01 -4.17
CA ILE A 52 5.84 0.55 -5.50
C ILE A 52 5.12 1.90 -5.66
N VAL A 53 3.83 1.98 -5.33
CA VAL A 53 3.05 3.21 -5.47
C VAL A 53 3.55 4.28 -4.50
N GLY A 54 3.84 3.93 -3.24
CA GLY A 54 4.44 4.84 -2.27
C GLY A 54 5.82 5.36 -2.71
N GLY A 55 6.68 4.48 -3.22
CA GLY A 55 7.99 4.83 -3.76
C GLY A 55 7.92 5.74 -4.99
N LEU A 56 7.05 5.42 -5.95
CA LEU A 56 6.76 6.27 -7.11
C LEU A 56 6.26 7.64 -6.69
N THR A 57 5.40 7.69 -5.67
CA THR A 57 4.87 8.95 -5.12
C THR A 57 5.96 9.78 -4.48
N LEU A 58 6.92 9.19 -3.75
CA LEU A 58 8.08 9.93 -3.25
C LEU A 58 8.97 10.45 -4.38
N ILE A 59 9.29 9.61 -5.37
CA ILE A 59 10.10 10.02 -6.53
C ILE A 59 9.41 11.15 -7.30
N SER A 60 8.09 11.09 -7.40
CA SER A 60 7.29 12.12 -8.07
C SER A 60 7.43 13.51 -7.46
N LEU A 61 7.84 13.63 -6.19
CA LEU A 61 8.04 14.93 -5.54
C LEU A 61 9.19 15.73 -6.16
N LEU A 62 10.13 15.07 -6.83
CA LEU A 62 11.23 15.68 -7.57
C LEU A 62 10.76 16.35 -8.87
N ILE A 63 9.61 15.91 -9.40
CA ILE A 63 9.03 16.41 -10.65
C ILE A 63 7.80 17.25 -10.31
N PRO A 64 7.80 18.57 -10.58
CA PRO A 64 6.65 19.43 -10.31
C PRO A 64 5.51 19.22 -11.33
N ASN A 65 4.92 18.03 -11.37
CA ASN A 65 3.84 17.67 -12.28
C ASN A 65 2.57 17.34 -11.48
N LEU A 66 1.61 18.27 -11.49
CA LEU A 66 0.35 18.15 -10.77
C LEU A 66 -0.49 16.95 -11.25
N THR A 67 -0.57 16.74 -12.56
CA THR A 67 -1.35 15.65 -13.16
C THR A 67 -0.85 14.30 -12.67
N LEU A 68 0.47 14.13 -12.64
CA LEU A 68 1.10 12.91 -12.15
C LEU A 68 0.80 12.67 -10.66
N TRP A 69 0.82 13.72 -9.83
CA TRP A 69 0.45 13.61 -8.43
C TRP A 69 -1.01 13.19 -8.23
N VAL A 70 -1.94 13.78 -8.98
CA VAL A 70 -3.37 13.41 -8.93
C VAL A 70 -3.57 11.95 -9.33
N VAL A 71 -2.92 11.50 -10.40
CA VAL A 71 -2.98 10.10 -10.86
C VAL A 71 -2.47 9.14 -9.79
N LEU A 72 -1.33 9.43 -9.17
CA LEU A 72 -0.77 8.59 -8.10
C LEU A 72 -1.66 8.56 -6.85
N LEU A 73 -2.32 9.68 -6.52
CA LEU A 73 -3.24 9.77 -5.41
C LEU A 73 -4.49 8.89 -5.66
N ILE A 74 -5.10 9.01 -6.84
CA ILE A 74 -6.23 8.17 -7.25
C ILE A 74 -5.83 6.68 -7.22
N LEU A 75 -4.67 6.35 -7.77
CA LEU A 75 -4.18 4.97 -7.85
C LEU A 75 -3.92 4.39 -6.46
N GLY A 76 -3.32 5.15 -5.55
CA GLY A 76 -3.13 4.75 -4.15
C GLY A 76 -4.44 4.57 -3.39
N CYS A 77 -5.43 5.45 -3.61
CA CYS A 77 -6.77 5.32 -3.02
C CYS A 77 -7.52 4.09 -3.54
N LEU A 78 -7.50 3.85 -4.84
CA LEU A 78 -8.09 2.65 -5.44
C LEU A 78 -7.43 1.39 -4.89
N LEU A 79 -6.10 1.37 -4.81
CA LEU A 79 -5.35 0.24 -4.25
C LEU A 79 -5.76 -0.05 -2.80
N ALA A 80 -5.90 0.99 -1.97
CA ALA A 80 -6.34 0.85 -0.58
C ALA A 80 -7.78 0.34 -0.48
N ALA A 81 -8.69 0.84 -1.32
CA ALA A 81 -10.09 0.40 -1.34
C ALA A 81 -10.21 -1.07 -1.77
N ILE A 82 -9.52 -1.47 -2.84
CA ILE A 82 -9.53 -2.86 -3.33
C ILE A 82 -8.89 -3.78 -2.28
N PHE A 83 -7.80 -3.34 -1.63
CA PHE A 83 -7.19 -4.09 -0.53
C PHE A 83 -8.20 -4.35 0.60
N ALA A 84 -8.88 -3.30 1.07
CA ALA A 84 -9.85 -3.42 2.16
C ALA A 84 -11.03 -4.32 1.78
N LEU A 85 -11.59 -4.16 0.57
CA LEU A 85 -12.70 -4.97 0.08
C LEU A 85 -12.30 -6.44 -0.07
N SER A 86 -11.14 -6.69 -0.67
CA SER A 86 -10.63 -8.04 -0.88
C SER A 86 -10.23 -8.71 0.42
N LEU A 87 -9.71 -7.95 1.39
CA LEU A 87 -9.40 -8.46 2.71
C LEU A 87 -10.68 -8.85 3.46
N ALA A 88 -11.74 -8.04 3.38
CA ALA A 88 -13.03 -8.36 3.96
C ALA A 88 -13.69 -9.59 3.34
N ASN A 89 -13.44 -9.89 2.06
CA ASN A 89 -13.91 -11.12 1.42
C ASN A 89 -13.06 -12.36 1.77
N HIS A 90 -11.82 -12.16 2.25
CA HIS A 90 -10.91 -13.24 2.65
C HIS A 90 -11.02 -13.58 4.15
N LEU A 91 -11.59 -12.68 4.96
CA LEU A 91 -11.91 -12.86 6.38
C LEU A 91 -13.30 -13.47 6.54
#